data_AF-A0A9W4X551-F1
#
_entry.id   AF-A0A9W4X551-F1
#
_cell.length_a   1.000
_cell.length_b   1.000
_cell.length_c   1.000
_cell.angle_alpha   90.00
_cell.angle_beta   90.00
_cell.angle_gamma   90.00
#
_symmetry.space_group_name_H-M   'P 1'
#
loop_
_entity.id
_entity.type
_entity.pdbx_description
1 polymer ?
#
loop_
_entity_poly.entity_id
_entity_poly.type
_entity_poly.pdbx_seq_one_letter_code
_entity_poly.pdbx_strand_id
1 'polypeptide(L)'
;MGNTGYKSFADLELYYEDGTPTGQPTKPNVVTDPDYIAPVLDTTTCVPSTRYYSEERKLSAKRNNCERGYSGSTVVYTSYPNQFFSTISLADANTQADDWLAANVQAYANNAGKCEITYVPPTGGGGSGGCLVEGTLVTLPDGSRKPIEELTLDQLLLSAEIETLNDTNNAEELYKWSCTYLSENRITSPITKLTHKVAYKTIIVNDGLFEATPTHLQLVQRDGYWKFIALGDIVVGDHLYTIDREIIPVTAVTINLEKRNIYPMTLNPFHTFFANGILTHNYKQAM
;
A
#
# COMPACT_ATOMS: atom_id res chain seq x y z
N MET A 1 -27.91 35.16 -4.62
CA MET A 1 -28.67 34.49 -3.55
C MET A 1 -30.11 34.39 -4.01
N GLY A 2 -30.71 33.20 -3.98
CA GLY A 2 -32.14 33.04 -4.29
C GLY A 2 -33.02 33.62 -3.18
N ASN A 3 -34.23 34.04 -3.55
CA ASN A 3 -35.26 34.49 -2.62
C ASN A 3 -35.52 33.43 -1.52
N THR A 4 -35.50 33.83 -0.24
CA THR A 4 -35.78 32.97 0.93
C THR A 4 -37.28 32.81 1.21
N GLY A 5 -38.10 33.59 0.53
CA GLY A 5 -39.52 33.79 0.73
C GLY A 5 -39.90 34.63 1.93
N TYR A 6 -38.91 35.24 2.58
CA TYR A 6 -39.17 36.24 3.61
C TYR A 6 -39.28 37.62 2.97
N LYS A 7 -40.36 38.31 3.27
CA LYS A 7 -40.49 39.75 3.02
C LYS A 7 -40.11 40.50 4.27
N SER A 8 -39.20 41.44 4.11
CA SER A 8 -38.92 42.47 5.11
C SER A 8 -39.52 43.79 4.63
N PHE A 9 -40.08 44.55 5.55
CA PHE A 9 -40.46 45.93 5.31
C PHE A 9 -39.26 46.80 5.62
N ALA A 10 -38.90 47.71 4.72
CA ALA A 10 -37.82 48.68 4.96
C ALA A 10 -38.28 49.77 5.93
N ASP A 11 -39.53 50.20 5.76
CA ASP A 11 -40.16 51.26 6.55
C ASP A 11 -41.54 50.83 7.07
N LEU A 12 -41.97 51.44 8.16
CA LEU A 12 -43.26 51.28 8.81
C LEU A 12 -44.08 52.56 8.61
N GLU A 13 -45.37 52.39 8.31
CA GLU A 13 -46.35 53.47 8.18
C GLU A 13 -47.42 53.35 9.27
N LEU A 14 -47.87 54.48 9.81
CA LEU A 14 -48.86 54.52 10.88
C LEU A 14 -50.28 54.58 10.30
N TYR A 15 -51.20 53.79 10.87
CA TYR A 15 -52.61 53.68 10.45
C TYR A 15 -53.57 54.00 11.59
N TYR A 16 -54.76 54.50 11.25
CA TYR A 16 -55.89 54.59 12.16
C TYR A 16 -56.54 53.21 12.37
N GLU A 17 -57.36 53.05 13.42
CA GLU A 17 -58.03 51.78 13.72
C GLU A 17 -58.97 51.31 12.61
N ASP A 18 -59.46 52.22 11.77
CA ASP A 18 -60.30 51.92 10.61
C ASP A 18 -59.50 51.43 9.38
N GLY A 19 -58.17 51.31 9.50
CA GLY A 19 -57.27 50.86 8.44
C GLY A 19 -56.91 51.94 7.43
N THR A 20 -57.25 53.21 7.66
CA THR A 20 -56.83 54.32 6.81
C THR A 20 -55.42 54.81 7.18
N PRO A 21 -54.55 55.12 6.20
CA PRO A 21 -53.21 55.62 6.46
C PRO A 21 -53.27 57.02 7.06
N THR A 22 -52.43 57.28 8.06
CA THR A 22 -52.40 58.59 8.76
C THR A 22 -51.75 59.71 7.94
N GLY A 23 -51.04 59.37 6.85
CA GLY A 23 -50.28 60.32 6.03
C GLY A 23 -49.03 60.89 6.70
N GLN A 24 -48.62 60.32 7.84
CA GLN A 24 -47.38 60.69 8.53
C GLN A 24 -46.15 60.11 7.81
N PRO A 25 -44.96 60.71 7.98
CA PRO A 25 -43.71 60.14 7.45
C PRO A 25 -43.50 58.71 7.95
N THR A 26 -43.02 57.85 7.06
CA THR A 26 -42.63 56.49 7.43
C THR A 26 -41.39 56.51 8.33
N LYS A 27 -41.22 55.47 9.16
CA LYS A 27 -40.02 55.26 9.97
C LYS A 27 -39.30 53.97 9.58
N PRO A 28 -37.96 53.87 9.72
CA PRO A 28 -37.24 52.63 9.42
C PRO A 28 -37.68 51.44 10.30
N ASN A 29 -37.84 50.27 9.70
CA ASN A 29 -38.17 49.02 10.39
C ASN A 29 -36.89 48.34 10.93
N VAL A 30 -36.40 48.77 12.08
CA VAL A 30 -35.15 48.28 12.69
C VAL A 30 -35.38 47.49 13.97
N VAL A 31 -34.56 46.47 14.23
CA VAL A 31 -34.70 45.54 15.37
C VAL A 31 -34.68 46.20 16.77
N THR A 32 -34.20 47.43 16.86
CA THR A 32 -34.14 48.22 18.10
C THR A 32 -35.42 49.02 18.36
N ASP A 33 -36.33 49.09 17.38
CA ASP A 33 -37.61 49.79 17.50
C ASP A 33 -38.65 48.88 18.18
N PRO A 34 -39.42 49.35 19.18
CA PRO A 34 -40.50 48.58 19.80
C PRO A 34 -41.55 48.06 18.80
N ASP A 35 -41.75 48.76 17.68
CA ASP A 35 -42.72 48.40 16.64
C ASP A 35 -42.12 47.55 15.52
N TYR A 36 -40.90 47.02 15.70
CA TYR A 36 -40.21 46.21 14.72
C TYR A 36 -41.07 45.05 14.21
N ILE A 37 -41.26 44.99 12.89
CA ILE A 37 -41.90 43.88 12.21
C ILE A 37 -40.81 42.97 11.66
N ALA A 38 -40.65 41.81 12.28
CA ALA A 38 -39.75 40.77 11.79
C ALA A 38 -40.15 40.32 10.37
N PRO A 39 -39.18 39.90 9.53
CA PRO A 39 -39.49 39.38 8.22
C PRO A 39 -40.54 38.27 8.27
N VAL A 40 -41.55 38.37 7.40
CA VAL A 40 -42.67 37.42 7.35
C VAL A 40 -42.49 36.48 6.17
N LEU A 41 -42.71 35.19 6.39
CA LEU A 41 -42.69 34.18 5.33
C LEU A 41 -43.93 34.35 4.42
N ASP A 42 -43.70 34.75 3.18
CA ASP A 42 -44.72 34.98 2.15
C ASP A 42 -44.48 34.02 0.98
N THR A 43 -45.06 32.82 1.07
CA THR A 43 -44.89 31.78 0.05
C THR A 43 -45.78 31.97 -1.18
N THR A 44 -46.67 32.96 -1.20
CA THR A 44 -47.63 33.16 -2.31
C THR A 44 -47.13 34.20 -3.30
N THR A 45 -46.54 35.30 -2.82
CA THR A 45 -46.05 36.38 -3.68
C THR A 45 -44.53 36.47 -3.69
N CYS A 46 -43.87 35.83 -2.72
CA CYS A 46 -42.42 35.72 -2.62
C CYS A 46 -42.04 34.23 -2.53
N VAL A 47 -42.49 33.39 -3.47
CA VAL A 47 -42.20 31.94 -3.42
C VAL A 47 -40.69 31.71 -3.23
N PRO A 48 -40.25 30.98 -2.18
CA PRO A 48 -38.85 30.65 -2.00
C PRO A 48 -38.31 29.98 -3.26
N SER A 49 -37.12 30.39 -3.71
CA SER A 49 -36.48 29.70 -4.82
C SER A 49 -36.25 28.23 -4.45
N THR A 50 -36.76 27.30 -5.26
CA THR A 50 -36.51 25.87 -5.08
C THR A 50 -35.00 25.62 -5.03
N ARG A 51 -34.55 24.94 -3.98
CA ARG A 51 -33.15 24.50 -3.84
C ARG A 51 -33.13 22.99 -3.96
N TYR A 52 -32.31 22.51 -4.88
CA TYR A 52 -31.99 21.10 -5.00
C TYR A 52 -30.64 20.90 -4.34
N TYR A 53 -30.62 20.08 -3.30
CA TYR A 53 -29.41 19.76 -2.57
C TYR A 53 -28.72 18.56 -3.20
N SER A 54 -27.39 18.58 -3.25
CA SER A 54 -26.63 17.43 -3.73
C SER A 54 -26.89 16.22 -2.84
N GLU A 55 -27.00 15.06 -3.46
CA GLU A 55 -26.95 13.78 -2.75
C GLU A 55 -25.50 13.43 -2.37
N GLU A 56 -25.31 12.35 -1.62
CA GLU A 56 -23.97 11.84 -1.36
C GLU A 56 -23.28 11.48 -2.68
N ARG A 57 -22.09 12.03 -2.91
CA ARG A 57 -21.24 11.69 -4.06
C ARG A 57 -19.91 11.16 -3.56
N LYS A 58 -19.35 10.19 -4.28
CA LYS A 58 -18.08 9.56 -3.93
C LYS A 58 -17.20 9.46 -5.16
N LEU A 59 -15.93 9.79 -4.98
CA LEU A 59 -14.91 9.58 -5.98
C LEU A 59 -13.70 8.92 -5.34
N SER A 60 -13.18 7.90 -6.00
CA SER A 60 -12.00 7.17 -5.54
C SER A 60 -10.80 7.61 -6.35
N ALA A 61 -9.67 7.83 -5.66
CA ALA A 61 -8.39 8.00 -6.33
C ALA A 61 -7.32 7.18 -5.64
N LYS A 62 -6.31 6.82 -6.42
CA LYS A 62 -5.13 6.12 -5.95
C LYS A 62 -4.07 7.13 -5.57
N ARG A 63 -3.42 6.94 -4.43
CA ARG A 63 -2.22 7.73 -4.10
C ARG A 63 -1.16 7.54 -5.18
N ASN A 64 -0.61 8.63 -5.72
CA ASN A 64 0.29 8.58 -6.90
C ASN A 64 1.68 9.17 -6.66
N ASN A 65 1.95 9.67 -5.45
CA ASN A 65 3.25 10.21 -5.03
C ASN A 65 4.06 9.20 -4.19
N CYS A 66 3.96 7.91 -4.51
CA CYS A 66 4.73 6.86 -3.85
C CYS A 66 6.11 6.71 -4.49
N GLU A 67 7.09 6.32 -3.67
CA GLU A 67 8.43 5.97 -4.15
C GLU A 67 8.40 4.74 -5.07
N ARG A 68 9.46 4.55 -5.86
CA ARG A 68 9.60 3.42 -6.78
C ARG A 68 9.48 2.09 -6.00
N GLY A 69 8.64 1.17 -6.49
CA GLY A 69 8.39 -0.12 -5.84
C GLY A 69 7.15 -0.15 -4.93
N TYR A 70 6.50 1.00 -4.74
CA TYR A 70 5.25 1.11 -4.00
C TYR A 70 4.10 1.57 -4.91
N SER A 71 2.91 1.08 -4.60
CA SER A 71 1.64 1.44 -5.21
C SER A 71 0.78 2.07 -4.13
N GLY A 72 0.23 3.24 -4.42
CA GLY A 72 -0.70 3.88 -3.49
C GLY A 72 -1.95 3.06 -3.26
N SER A 73 -2.48 3.10 -2.05
CA SER A 73 -3.81 2.60 -1.74
C SER A 73 -4.86 3.46 -2.46
N THR A 74 -6.00 2.86 -2.79
CA THR A 74 -7.18 3.61 -3.22
C THR A 74 -7.91 4.13 -2.00
N VAL A 75 -8.18 5.43 -1.96
CA VAL A 75 -9.05 6.02 -0.93
C VAL A 75 -10.30 6.58 -1.57
N VAL A 76 -11.41 6.51 -0.83
CA VAL A 76 -12.68 7.10 -1.22
C VAL A 76 -12.78 8.50 -0.60
N TYR A 77 -13.05 9.50 -1.43
CA TYR A 77 -13.39 10.84 -0.98
C TYR A 77 -14.89 11.07 -1.17
N THR A 78 -15.53 11.62 -0.13
CA THR A 78 -16.99 11.74 -0.06
C THR A 78 -17.38 13.21 0.01
N SER A 79 -18.26 13.62 -0.90
CA SER A 79 -19.09 14.81 -0.72
C SER A 79 -20.34 14.38 0.04
N TYR A 80 -20.54 14.92 1.23
CA TYR A 80 -21.69 14.58 2.06
C TYR A 80 -22.99 15.16 1.45
N PRO A 81 -24.16 14.60 1.78
CA PRO A 81 -25.44 15.18 1.37
C PRO A 81 -25.56 16.65 1.79
N ASN A 82 -26.22 17.45 0.96
CA ASN A 82 -26.48 18.88 1.17
C ASN A 82 -25.23 19.77 1.25
N GLN A 83 -24.05 19.25 0.92
CA GLN A 83 -22.81 20.04 0.86
C GLN A 83 -22.84 21.06 -0.28
N PHE A 84 -23.50 20.72 -1.40
CA PHE A 84 -23.74 21.61 -2.53
C PHE A 84 -25.24 21.80 -2.75
N PHE A 85 -25.62 22.92 -3.35
CA PHE A 85 -26.99 23.15 -3.76
C PHE A 85 -27.03 23.88 -5.10
N SER A 86 -28.13 23.68 -5.83
CA SER A 86 -28.44 24.38 -7.07
C SER A 86 -29.87 24.87 -7.05
N THR A 87 -30.13 25.98 -7.74
CA THR A 87 -31.48 26.46 -8.03
C THR A 87 -32.02 25.95 -9.36
N ILE A 88 -31.24 25.14 -10.09
CA ILE A 88 -31.60 24.63 -11.43
C ILE A 88 -32.20 23.24 -11.31
N SER A 89 -31.46 22.28 -10.77
CA SER A 89 -31.91 20.89 -10.61
C SER A 89 -31.01 20.11 -9.65
N LEU A 90 -31.46 18.93 -9.24
CA LEU A 90 -30.64 17.96 -8.51
C LEU A 90 -29.40 17.54 -9.31
N ALA A 91 -29.54 17.36 -10.63
CA ALA A 91 -28.43 16.97 -11.50
C ALA A 91 -27.33 18.04 -11.52
N ASP A 92 -27.71 19.31 -11.54
CA ASP A 92 -26.75 20.42 -11.48
C ASP A 92 -26.03 20.48 -10.11
N ALA A 93 -26.77 20.32 -9.00
CA ALA A 93 -26.17 20.26 -7.67
C ALA A 93 -25.20 19.07 -7.53
N ASN A 94 -25.54 17.92 -8.09
CA ASN A 94 -24.66 16.75 -8.12
C ASN A 94 -23.45 16.95 -9.04
N THR A 95 -23.59 17.67 -10.14
CA THR A 95 -22.47 18.01 -11.04
C THR A 95 -21.45 18.88 -10.31
N GLN A 96 -21.91 19.89 -9.55
CA GLN A 96 -21.03 20.71 -8.71
C GLN A 96 -20.26 19.89 -7.67
N ALA A 97 -20.93 18.91 -7.04
CA ALA A 97 -20.31 17.99 -6.09
C ALA A 97 -19.26 17.09 -6.77
N ASP A 98 -19.55 16.59 -7.97
CA ASP A 98 -18.64 15.75 -8.76
C ASP A 98 -17.41 16.55 -9.24
N ASP A 99 -17.59 17.79 -9.71
CA ASP A 99 -16.50 18.68 -10.11
C ASP A 99 -15.56 19.00 -8.94
N TRP A 100 -16.15 19.27 -7.77
CA TRP A 100 -15.37 19.47 -6.55
C TRP A 100 -14.60 18.22 -6.15
N LEU A 101 -15.23 17.03 -6.21
CA LEU A 101 -14.54 15.77 -5.96
C LEU A 101 -13.38 15.57 -6.94
N ALA A 102 -13.61 15.76 -8.24
CA ALA A 102 -12.60 15.60 -9.29
C ALA A 102 -11.39 16.52 -9.07
N ALA A 103 -11.62 17.76 -8.64
CA ALA A 103 -10.56 18.73 -8.37
C ALA A 103 -9.73 18.40 -7.11
N ASN A 104 -10.30 17.71 -6.11
CA ASN A 104 -9.68 17.55 -4.79
C ASN A 104 -9.25 16.11 -4.45
N VAL A 105 -9.82 15.09 -5.11
CA VAL A 105 -9.66 13.67 -4.75
C VAL A 105 -8.19 13.22 -4.79
N GLN A 106 -7.37 13.74 -5.71
CA GLN A 106 -5.96 13.33 -5.81
C GLN A 106 -5.11 13.89 -4.66
N ALA A 107 -5.33 15.14 -4.28
CA ALA A 107 -4.65 15.75 -3.13
C ALA A 107 -5.03 15.03 -1.83
N TYR A 108 -6.32 14.71 -1.67
CA TYR A 108 -6.80 13.89 -0.57
C TYR A 108 -6.15 12.50 -0.56
N ALA A 109 -6.09 11.82 -1.72
CA ALA A 109 -5.45 10.51 -1.86
C ALA A 109 -3.96 10.54 -1.52
N ASN A 110 -3.25 11.60 -1.91
CA ASN A 110 -1.83 11.74 -1.61
C ASN A 110 -1.54 12.01 -0.12
N ASN A 111 -2.48 12.60 0.61
CA ASN A 111 -2.35 12.87 2.05
C ASN A 111 -2.86 11.71 2.93
N ALA A 112 -4.01 11.14 2.60
CA ALA A 112 -4.68 10.13 3.42
C ALA A 112 -4.36 8.67 3.00
N GLY A 113 -3.97 8.45 1.74
CA GLY A 113 -3.63 7.13 1.23
C GLY A 113 -2.30 6.61 1.78
N LYS A 114 -2.15 5.30 1.82
CA LYS A 114 -0.90 4.61 2.19
C LYS A 114 -0.13 4.22 0.94
N CYS A 115 1.19 4.17 1.01
CA CYS A 115 2.00 3.52 -0.02
C CYS A 115 2.20 2.06 0.39
N GLU A 116 1.64 1.16 -0.38
CA GLU A 116 1.73 -0.28 -0.16
C GLU A 116 2.69 -0.87 -1.18
N ILE A 117 3.43 -1.91 -0.82
CA ILE A 117 4.36 -2.55 -1.76
C ILE A 117 3.54 -3.06 -2.96
N THR A 118 3.98 -2.80 -4.20
CA THR A 118 3.30 -3.28 -5.42
C THR A 118 3.20 -4.81 -5.51
N TYR A 119 3.88 -5.51 -4.61
CA TYR A 119 3.81 -6.94 -4.43
C TYR A 119 2.69 -7.28 -3.45
N VAL A 120 1.48 -7.46 -3.98
CA VAL A 120 0.47 -8.27 -3.29
C VAL A 120 0.81 -9.72 -3.61
N PRO A 121 1.44 -10.49 -2.70
CA PRO A 121 1.40 -11.94 -2.84
C PRO A 121 -0.09 -12.32 -2.87
N PRO A 122 -0.55 -13.13 -3.84
CA PRO A 122 -1.96 -13.47 -3.93
C PRO A 122 -2.43 -14.06 -2.61
N THR A 123 -3.31 -13.33 -1.93
CA THR A 123 -4.03 -13.82 -0.75
C THR A 123 -4.99 -14.91 -1.21
N GLY A 124 -4.57 -16.16 -1.06
CA GLY A 124 -5.36 -17.32 -1.45
C GLY A 124 -4.55 -18.61 -1.39
N GLY A 125 -3.92 -18.90 -0.25
CA GLY A 125 -3.21 -20.15 -0.01
C GLY A 125 -2.16 -19.98 1.07
N GLY A 126 -2.49 -20.42 2.28
CA GLY A 126 -1.53 -20.46 3.38
C GLY A 126 -0.25 -21.18 2.99
N GLY A 127 0.88 -20.64 3.45
CA GLY A 127 2.15 -21.34 3.53
C GLY A 127 3.01 -21.27 2.28
N SER A 128 4.08 -20.47 2.33
CA SER A 128 5.42 -20.93 1.92
C SER A 128 6.43 -19.82 2.16
N GLY A 129 7.46 -20.09 2.98
CA GLY A 129 8.73 -19.40 2.83
C GLY A 129 9.23 -19.50 1.41
N GLY A 130 10.00 -18.50 0.97
CA GLY A 130 10.48 -18.54 -0.39
C GLY A 130 11.33 -19.77 -0.66
N CYS A 131 11.28 -20.23 -1.91
CA CYS A 131 11.75 -21.54 -2.31
C CYS A 131 12.64 -21.43 -3.54
N LEU A 132 13.66 -22.29 -3.57
CA LEU A 132 14.53 -22.49 -4.72
C LEU A 132 13.88 -23.44 -5.73
N VAL A 133 14.24 -23.28 -7.00
CA VAL A 133 13.74 -24.11 -8.11
C VAL A 133 14.51 -25.43 -8.27
N GLU A 134 13.86 -26.41 -8.90
CA GLU A 134 14.50 -27.65 -9.38
C GLU A 134 15.81 -27.39 -10.14
N GLY A 135 16.80 -28.27 -9.97
CA GLY A 135 18.12 -28.15 -10.58
C GLY A 135 19.08 -27.22 -9.83
N THR A 136 18.61 -26.51 -8.78
CA THR A 136 19.50 -25.72 -7.92
C THR A 136 20.49 -26.65 -7.20
N LEU A 137 21.78 -26.39 -7.35
CA LEU A 137 22.84 -27.20 -6.74
C LEU A 137 23.12 -26.73 -5.31
N VAL A 138 22.81 -27.58 -4.34
CA VAL A 138 23.01 -27.31 -2.92
C VAL A 138 24.33 -27.93 -2.45
N THR A 139 25.11 -27.16 -1.71
CA THR A 139 26.44 -27.61 -1.25
C THR A 139 26.36 -28.40 0.06
N LEU A 140 27.04 -29.54 0.10
CA LEU A 140 27.14 -30.42 1.25
C LEU A 140 28.43 -30.12 2.06
N PRO A 141 28.53 -30.61 3.32
CA PRO A 141 29.68 -30.32 4.18
C PRO A 141 31.04 -30.79 3.63
N ASP A 142 31.06 -31.81 2.78
CA ASP A 142 32.27 -32.31 2.11
C ASP A 142 32.67 -31.50 0.87
N GLY A 143 31.92 -30.44 0.55
CA GLY A 143 32.11 -29.59 -0.62
C GLY A 143 31.48 -30.13 -1.91
N SER A 144 30.94 -31.35 -1.88
CA SER A 144 30.16 -31.88 -3.00
C SER A 144 28.85 -31.10 -3.16
N ARG A 145 28.23 -31.20 -4.34
CA ARG A 145 26.99 -30.51 -4.67
C ARG A 145 25.95 -31.52 -5.11
N LYS A 146 24.72 -31.32 -4.66
CA LYS A 146 23.58 -32.16 -5.02
C LYS A 146 22.43 -31.31 -5.55
N PRO A 147 21.71 -31.73 -6.61
CA PRO A 147 20.47 -31.06 -7.01
C PRO A 147 19.48 -31.06 -5.84
N ILE A 148 18.75 -29.96 -5.70
CA ILE A 148 17.82 -29.74 -4.58
C ILE A 148 16.72 -30.80 -4.50
N GLU A 149 16.30 -31.31 -5.65
CA GLU A 149 15.28 -32.35 -5.81
C GLU A 149 15.71 -33.72 -5.30
N GLU A 150 17.01 -33.95 -5.17
CA GLU A 150 17.56 -35.21 -4.67
C GLU A 150 17.91 -35.16 -3.18
N LEU A 151 17.73 -34.01 -2.52
CA LEU A 151 17.99 -33.91 -1.08
C LEU A 151 17.00 -34.75 -0.28
N THR A 152 17.43 -35.22 0.89
CA THR A 152 16.58 -36.01 1.80
C THR A 152 16.47 -35.36 3.17
N LEU A 153 15.42 -35.72 3.93
CA LEU A 153 15.35 -35.36 5.35
C LEU A 153 16.60 -35.83 6.10
N ASP A 154 16.97 -35.07 7.13
CA ASP A 154 18.16 -35.24 7.97
C ASP A 154 19.51 -35.11 7.25
N GLN A 155 19.51 -34.85 5.94
CA GLN A 155 20.75 -34.59 5.20
C GLN A 155 21.39 -33.29 5.70
N LEU A 156 22.69 -33.35 5.99
CA LEU A 156 23.47 -32.18 6.39
C LEU A 156 23.81 -31.34 5.17
N LEU A 157 23.58 -30.03 5.29
CA LEU A 157 24.03 -29.04 4.31
C LEU A 157 25.19 -28.23 4.87
N LEU A 158 26.01 -27.69 3.97
CA LEU A 158 26.95 -26.65 4.33
C LEU A 158 26.17 -25.35 4.59
N SER A 159 26.25 -24.87 5.82
CA SER A 159 25.58 -23.66 6.33
C SER A 159 26.61 -22.61 6.75
N ALA A 160 26.15 -21.40 7.02
CA ALA A 160 27.01 -20.30 7.46
C ALA A 160 26.34 -19.47 8.57
N GLU A 161 26.90 -19.51 9.76
CA GLU A 161 26.49 -18.61 10.84
C GLU A 161 27.08 -17.22 10.59
N ILE A 162 26.23 -16.21 10.43
CA ILE A 162 26.67 -14.83 10.30
C ILE A 162 26.80 -14.24 11.72
N GLU A 163 28.00 -13.83 12.12
CA GLU A 163 28.32 -13.53 13.53
C GLU A 163 27.44 -12.44 14.16
N THR A 164 27.02 -11.45 13.37
CA THR A 164 26.21 -10.32 13.83
C THR A 164 24.71 -10.52 13.63
N LEU A 165 24.31 -11.66 13.06
CA LEU A 165 22.93 -12.01 12.80
C LEU A 165 22.42 -12.94 13.90
N ASN A 166 21.38 -12.52 14.61
CA ASN A 166 20.60 -13.46 15.40
C ASN A 166 19.70 -14.25 14.44
N ASP A 167 20.17 -15.41 13.98
CA ASP A 167 19.42 -16.22 13.02
C ASP A 167 18.04 -16.58 13.58
N THR A 168 17.03 -16.30 12.78
CA THR A 168 15.64 -16.39 13.19
C THR A 168 14.77 -16.79 12.02
N ASN A 169 13.62 -17.33 12.36
CA ASN A 169 12.56 -17.68 11.43
C ASN A 169 11.60 -16.51 11.19
N ASN A 170 11.90 -15.31 11.68
CA ASN A 170 11.06 -14.13 11.48
C ASN A 170 11.66 -13.21 10.40
N ALA A 171 11.00 -13.16 9.24
CA ALA A 171 11.42 -12.32 8.11
C ALA A 171 11.42 -10.83 8.49
N GLU A 172 10.48 -10.36 9.31
CA GLU A 172 10.45 -8.96 9.74
C GLU A 172 11.67 -8.58 10.58
N GLU A 173 12.18 -9.52 11.39
CA GLU A 173 13.42 -9.31 12.16
C GLU A 173 14.64 -9.37 11.26
N LEU A 174 14.67 -10.31 10.30
CA LEU A 174 15.75 -10.40 9.30
C LEU A 174 15.80 -9.15 8.40
N TYR A 175 14.66 -8.55 8.04
CA TYR A 175 14.61 -7.30 7.26
C TYR A 175 15.07 -6.07 8.05
N LYS A 176 14.99 -6.10 9.39
CA LYS A 176 15.55 -5.03 10.24
C LYS A 176 17.06 -5.15 10.40
N TRP A 177 17.61 -6.35 10.22
CA TRP A 177 19.04 -6.58 10.36
C TRP A 177 19.81 -5.99 9.18
N SER A 178 20.92 -5.34 9.49
CA SER A 178 21.93 -4.95 8.50
C SER A 178 23.30 -4.81 9.15
N CYS A 179 24.36 -4.96 8.36
CA CYS A 179 25.74 -4.71 8.80
C CYS A 179 26.60 -4.15 7.66
N THR A 180 27.72 -3.49 8.00
CA THR A 180 28.66 -2.92 7.01
C THR A 180 29.73 -3.90 6.55
N TYR A 181 29.92 -5.00 7.27
CA TYR A 181 30.84 -6.09 6.93
C TYR A 181 30.18 -7.44 7.20
N LEU A 182 30.42 -8.41 6.32
CA LEU A 182 29.91 -9.77 6.48
C LEU A 182 31.04 -10.66 7.01
N SER A 183 30.85 -11.18 8.22
CA SER A 183 31.71 -12.20 8.82
C SER A 183 30.85 -13.44 9.08
N GLU A 184 31.33 -14.59 8.61
CA GLU A 184 30.61 -15.85 8.75
C GLU A 184 31.53 -17.01 9.13
N ASN A 185 30.95 -17.96 9.86
CA ASN A 185 31.56 -19.21 10.23
C ASN A 185 30.87 -20.36 9.51
N ARG A 186 31.66 -21.17 8.80
CA ARG A 186 31.16 -22.37 8.10
C ARG A 186 30.79 -23.43 9.12
N ILE A 187 29.56 -23.91 9.00
CA ILE A 187 28.92 -24.84 9.93
C ILE A 187 28.06 -25.82 9.12
N THR A 188 27.36 -26.73 9.80
CA THR A 188 26.44 -27.66 9.15
C THR A 188 25.08 -27.62 9.80
N SER A 189 24.02 -27.66 9.00
CA SER A 189 22.65 -27.81 9.50
C SER A 189 21.90 -28.92 8.77
N PRO A 190 21.23 -29.86 9.49
CA PRO A 190 20.35 -30.84 8.88
C PRO A 190 19.08 -30.23 8.30
N ILE A 191 18.56 -30.87 7.25
CA ILE A 191 17.21 -30.64 6.73
C ILE A 191 16.19 -31.27 7.68
N THR A 192 15.42 -30.43 8.37
CA THR A 192 14.35 -30.85 9.30
C THR A 192 12.98 -30.92 8.65
N LYS A 193 12.82 -30.28 7.49
CA LYS A 193 11.61 -30.36 6.67
C LYS A 193 12.00 -30.22 5.22
N LEU A 194 11.41 -31.04 4.36
CA LEU A 194 11.57 -30.97 2.92
C LEU A 194 10.22 -31.26 2.28
N THR A 195 9.81 -30.39 1.36
CA THR A 195 8.54 -30.51 0.65
C THR A 195 8.73 -30.15 -0.82
N HIS A 196 7.77 -30.55 -1.64
CA HIS A 196 7.74 -30.24 -3.07
C HIS A 196 6.47 -29.45 -3.38
N LYS A 197 6.61 -28.36 -4.12
CA LYS A 197 5.52 -27.49 -4.56
C LYS A 197 5.77 -27.00 -5.99
N VAL A 198 4.80 -26.28 -6.53
CA VAL A 198 4.92 -25.61 -7.82
C VAL A 198 4.76 -24.10 -7.62
N ALA A 199 5.57 -23.32 -8.33
CA ALA A 199 5.42 -21.88 -8.46
C ALA A 199 5.18 -21.50 -9.93
N TYR A 200 4.45 -20.41 -10.16
CA TYR A 200 4.19 -19.85 -11.49
C TYR A 200 4.85 -18.49 -11.69
N LYS A 201 5.73 -18.11 -10.74
CA LYS A 201 6.51 -16.89 -10.80
C LYS A 201 7.81 -17.09 -10.05
N THR A 202 8.93 -16.88 -10.73
CA THR A 202 10.28 -16.91 -10.16
C THR A 202 11.08 -15.71 -10.65
N ILE A 203 12.12 -15.36 -9.88
CA ILE A 203 13.08 -14.32 -10.22
C ILE A 203 14.38 -15.03 -10.59
N ILE A 204 14.89 -14.75 -11.78
CA ILE A 204 16.16 -15.26 -12.28
C ILE A 204 17.19 -14.15 -12.18
N VAL A 205 18.32 -14.45 -11.55
CA VAL A 205 19.44 -13.53 -11.33
C VAL A 205 20.65 -14.01 -12.12
N ASN A 206 21.32 -13.08 -12.81
CA ASN A 206 22.53 -13.31 -13.61
C ASN A 206 22.40 -14.53 -14.54
N ASP A 207 21.40 -14.50 -15.42
CA ASP A 207 21.19 -15.48 -16.48
C ASP A 207 21.11 -16.95 -16.01
N GLY A 208 20.53 -17.17 -14.82
CA GLY A 208 20.29 -18.50 -14.26
C GLY A 208 21.26 -18.88 -13.14
N LEU A 209 22.19 -18.00 -12.75
CA LEU A 209 23.05 -18.22 -11.60
C LEU A 209 22.24 -18.54 -10.33
N PHE A 210 21.16 -17.79 -10.11
CA PHE A 210 20.27 -18.00 -8.97
C PHE A 210 18.82 -17.79 -9.38
N GLU A 211 17.95 -18.71 -8.99
CA GLU A 211 16.51 -18.60 -9.27
C GLU A 211 15.69 -19.09 -8.07
N ALA A 212 14.75 -18.24 -7.63
CA ALA A 212 13.85 -18.57 -6.54
C ALA A 212 12.51 -17.83 -6.68
N THR A 213 11.58 -18.13 -5.79
CA THR A 213 10.31 -17.39 -5.70
C THR A 213 10.55 -15.94 -5.26
N PRO A 214 9.69 -14.97 -5.64
CA PRO A 214 9.87 -13.57 -5.27
C PRO A 214 9.96 -13.31 -3.75
N THR A 215 9.34 -14.15 -2.92
CA THR A 215 9.38 -14.05 -1.45
C THR A 215 10.62 -14.69 -0.80
N HIS A 216 11.55 -15.22 -1.60
CA HIS A 216 12.77 -15.87 -1.10
C HIS A 216 13.67 -14.85 -0.42
N LEU A 217 14.10 -15.17 0.81
CA LEU A 217 14.98 -14.30 1.58
C LEU A 217 16.40 -14.43 1.06
N GLN A 218 16.86 -13.41 0.35
CA GLN A 218 18.19 -13.36 -0.22
C GLN A 218 19.06 -12.37 0.55
N LEU A 219 20.26 -12.81 0.93
CA LEU A 219 21.30 -11.92 1.44
C LEU A 219 21.90 -11.15 0.26
N VAL A 220 21.92 -9.82 0.37
CA VAL A 220 22.54 -8.94 -0.62
C VAL A 220 23.36 -7.86 0.05
N GLN A 221 24.36 -7.33 -0.66
CA GLN A 221 24.98 -6.06 -0.34
C GLN A 221 24.42 -4.95 -1.25
N ARG A 222 23.84 -3.91 -0.64
CA ARG A 222 23.34 -2.72 -1.34
C ARG A 222 23.82 -1.48 -0.60
N ASP A 223 24.38 -0.52 -1.34
CA ASP A 223 24.89 0.76 -0.78
C ASP A 223 25.89 0.57 0.37
N GLY A 224 26.72 -0.48 0.32
CA GLY A 224 27.72 -0.80 1.34
C GLY A 224 27.20 -1.57 2.56
N TYR A 225 25.89 -1.86 2.62
CA TYR A 225 25.28 -2.62 3.72
C TYR A 225 24.83 -4.00 3.24
N TRP A 226 25.16 -5.02 4.03
CA TRP A 226 24.58 -6.35 3.95
C TRP A 226 23.23 -6.36 4.64
N LYS A 227 22.23 -6.95 3.99
CA LYS A 227 20.87 -7.11 4.52
C LYS A 227 20.14 -8.24 3.81
N PHE A 228 19.07 -8.73 4.43
CA PHE A 228 18.12 -9.60 3.75
C PHE A 228 17.07 -8.78 3.01
N ILE A 229 16.71 -9.24 1.82
CA ILE A 229 15.60 -8.71 1.04
C ILE A 229 14.74 -9.86 0.54
N ALA A 230 13.49 -9.58 0.17
CA ALA A 230 12.77 -10.48 -0.71
C ALA A 230 13.45 -10.47 -2.08
N LEU A 231 13.65 -11.64 -2.69
CA LEU A 231 14.31 -11.73 -3.99
C LEU A 231 13.57 -10.92 -5.08
N GLY A 232 12.26 -10.71 -4.94
CA GLY A 232 11.48 -9.83 -5.81
C GLY A 232 11.93 -8.36 -5.80
N ASP A 233 12.66 -7.93 -4.77
CA ASP A 233 13.18 -6.57 -4.60
C ASP A 233 14.65 -6.44 -5.02
N ILE A 234 15.26 -7.52 -5.54
CA ILE A 234 16.64 -7.50 -6.04
C ILE A 234 16.73 -6.62 -7.28
N VAL A 235 17.80 -5.83 -7.37
CA VAL A 235 18.04 -4.95 -8.51
C VAL A 235 19.47 -5.12 -9.04
N VAL A 236 19.66 -4.76 -10.31
CA VAL A 236 21.00 -4.63 -10.89
C VAL A 236 21.82 -3.63 -10.08
N GLY A 237 23.04 -4.01 -9.73
CA GLY A 237 23.93 -3.24 -8.83
C GLY A 237 23.93 -3.73 -7.38
N ASP A 238 23.01 -4.60 -6.97
CA ASP A 238 23.19 -5.40 -5.76
C ASP A 238 24.39 -6.34 -5.89
N HIS A 239 24.90 -6.84 -4.78
CA HIS A 239 25.95 -7.85 -4.79
C HIS A 239 25.55 -9.10 -3.99
N LEU A 240 25.98 -10.25 -4.48
CA LEU A 240 25.78 -11.55 -3.87
C LEU A 240 27.08 -12.04 -3.22
N TYR A 241 26.94 -12.79 -2.13
CA TYR A 241 28.06 -13.41 -1.43
C TYR A 241 28.22 -14.87 -1.84
N THR A 242 29.41 -15.26 -2.26
CA THR A 242 29.69 -16.63 -2.73
C THR A 242 30.28 -17.51 -1.63
N ILE A 243 30.28 -18.82 -1.89
CA ILE A 243 30.93 -19.83 -1.06
C ILE A 243 32.44 -19.63 -0.95
N ASP A 244 33.07 -19.02 -1.95
CA ASP A 244 34.49 -18.68 -1.98
C ASP A 244 34.79 -17.35 -1.27
N ARG A 245 33.78 -16.76 -0.61
CA ARG A 245 33.82 -15.46 0.07
C ARG A 245 34.06 -14.28 -0.87
N GLU A 246 33.70 -14.46 -2.13
CA GLU A 246 33.74 -13.41 -3.14
C GLU A 246 32.43 -12.64 -3.15
N ILE A 247 32.52 -11.39 -3.62
CA ILE A 247 31.37 -10.50 -3.81
C ILE A 247 31.20 -10.33 -5.30
N ILE A 248 30.08 -10.80 -5.83
CA ILE A 248 29.78 -10.73 -7.25
C ILE A 248 28.59 -9.79 -7.50
N PRO A 249 28.64 -8.96 -8.56
CA PRO A 249 27.54 -8.04 -8.85
C PRO A 249 26.35 -8.77 -9.47
N VAL A 250 25.15 -8.28 -9.18
CA VAL A 250 23.94 -8.58 -9.93
C VAL A 250 23.95 -7.74 -11.19
N THR A 251 24.08 -8.41 -12.33
CA THR A 251 24.16 -7.81 -13.68
C THR A 251 22.85 -7.95 -14.46
N ALA A 252 22.02 -8.94 -14.13
CA ALA A 252 20.74 -9.19 -14.78
C ALA A 252 19.70 -9.70 -13.78
N VAL A 253 18.47 -9.23 -13.91
CA VAL A 253 17.30 -9.70 -13.16
C VAL A 253 16.14 -9.87 -14.13
N THR A 254 15.61 -11.07 -14.26
CA THR A 254 14.47 -11.37 -15.13
C THR A 254 13.38 -12.11 -14.36
N ILE A 255 12.14 -11.98 -14.83
CA ILE A 255 10.99 -12.67 -14.25
C ILE A 255 10.63 -13.82 -15.16
N ASN A 256 10.54 -15.01 -14.58
CA ASN A 256 9.93 -16.15 -15.25
C ASN A 256 8.49 -16.34 -14.75
N LEU A 257 7.57 -16.49 -15.68
CA LEU A 257 6.14 -16.75 -15.41
C LEU A 257 5.72 -18.16 -15.83
N GLU A 258 6.65 -18.98 -16.29
CA GLU A 258 6.42 -20.38 -16.55
C GLU A 258 6.36 -21.19 -15.25
N LYS A 259 5.66 -22.31 -15.31
CA LYS A 259 5.56 -23.26 -14.20
C LYS A 259 6.96 -23.79 -13.84
N ARG A 260 7.34 -23.69 -12.56
CA ARG A 260 8.56 -24.26 -11.97
C ARG A 260 8.23 -25.17 -10.81
N ASN A 261 8.94 -26.29 -10.70
CA ASN A 261 8.98 -27.08 -9.48
C ASN A 261 9.89 -26.37 -8.47
N ILE A 262 9.44 -26.29 -7.21
CA ILE A 262 10.14 -25.62 -6.13
C ILE A 262 10.21 -26.51 -4.89
N TYR A 263 11.28 -26.33 -4.11
CA TYR A 263 11.60 -27.19 -2.97
C TYR A 263 11.71 -26.38 -1.68
N PRO A 264 10.56 -26.08 -1.02
CA PRO A 264 10.58 -25.53 0.33
C PRO A 264 11.25 -26.51 1.29
N MET A 265 12.25 -26.03 2.03
CA MET A 265 12.93 -26.81 3.06
C MET A 265 13.15 -25.99 4.33
N THR A 266 13.51 -26.65 5.43
CA THR A 266 13.85 -26.00 6.70
C THR A 266 15.10 -26.62 7.25
N LEU A 267 16.04 -25.77 7.67
CA LEU A 267 17.29 -26.16 8.32
C LEU A 267 17.24 -25.79 9.80
N ASN A 268 18.00 -26.45 10.65
CA ASN A 268 18.09 -26.15 12.08
C ASN A 268 19.46 -26.61 12.60
N PRO A 269 20.19 -25.86 13.44
CA PRO A 269 19.81 -24.59 14.06
C PRO A 269 19.94 -23.36 13.16
N PHE A 270 20.70 -23.44 12.07
CA PHE A 270 20.92 -22.31 11.19
C PHE A 270 20.17 -22.49 9.87
N HIS A 271 19.59 -21.40 9.40
CA HIS A 271 18.67 -21.37 8.26
C HIS A 271 19.35 -20.94 6.96
N THR A 272 20.64 -20.59 7.02
CA THR A 272 21.46 -20.22 5.87
C THR A 272 22.17 -21.43 5.26
N PHE A 273 22.39 -21.37 3.95
CA PHE A 273 23.08 -22.42 3.20
C PHE A 273 23.55 -21.90 1.83
N PHE A 274 24.26 -22.74 1.08
CA PHE A 274 24.79 -22.41 -0.24
C PHE A 274 24.00 -23.07 -1.36
N ALA A 275 23.36 -22.26 -2.20
CA ALA A 275 22.64 -22.70 -3.39
C ALA A 275 23.29 -22.09 -4.64
N ASN A 276 23.70 -22.93 -5.59
CA ASN A 276 24.58 -22.57 -6.70
C ASN A 276 25.85 -21.81 -6.26
N GLY A 277 26.34 -22.11 -5.05
CA GLY A 277 27.48 -21.41 -4.45
C GLY A 277 27.16 -20.02 -3.92
N ILE A 278 25.90 -19.59 -3.90
CA ILE A 278 25.46 -18.31 -3.33
C ILE A 278 24.91 -18.53 -1.92
N LEU A 279 25.36 -17.71 -0.97
CA LEU A 279 24.81 -17.71 0.40
C LEU A 279 23.37 -17.19 0.38
N THR A 280 22.46 -18.01 0.87
CA THR A 280 21.04 -17.68 0.94
C THR A 280 20.45 -18.10 2.29
N HIS A 281 19.29 -17.56 2.62
CA HIS A 281 18.49 -17.98 3.77
C HIS A 281 17.29 -18.82 3.34
N ASN A 282 16.80 -19.67 4.24
CA ASN A 282 15.51 -20.34 4.08
C ASN A 282 14.53 -19.93 5.18
N TYR A 283 13.43 -19.29 4.79
CA TYR A 283 12.42 -18.86 5.72
C TYR A 283 11.50 -20.01 6.17
N LYS A 284 11.29 -20.11 7.48
CA LYS A 284 10.17 -20.86 8.08
C LYS A 284 9.02 -19.89 8.38
N GLN A 285 7.85 -20.13 7.80
CA GLN A 285 6.64 -19.56 8.40
C GLN A 285 6.36 -20.32 9.69
N ALA A 286 6.27 -19.62 10.83
CA ALA A 286 5.68 -20.22 12.02
C ALA A 286 4.28 -20.71 11.65
N MET A 287 4.01 -21.98 11.91
CA MET A 287 2.65 -22.54 11.78
C MET A 287 1.72 -21.83 12.75
#